data_AF-A0A6J7W8J2-F1
#
_entry.id   AF-A0A6J7W8J2-F1
#
_cell.length_a   1.000
_cell.length_b   1.000
_cell.length_c   1.000
_cell.angle_alpha   90.00
_cell.angle_beta   90.00
_cell.angle_gamma   90.00
#
_symmetry.space_group_name_H-M   'P 1'
#
loop_
_entity.id
_entity.type
_entity.pdbx_description
1 polymer ?
#
loop_
_entity_poly.entity_id
_entity_poly.type
_entity_poly.pdbx_seq_one_letter_code
_entity_poly.pdbx_strand_id
1 'polypeptide(L)' 'MSVKTIEGQECGLITSGTFSPTLKVGIALALLNPKIEVGTIVEIDVRGRISRAKVVKPPFVASNVR' A
#
# COMPACT_ATOMS: atom_id res chain seq x y z
N MET A 1 10.50 -2.11 -5.28
CA MET A 1 10.18 -1.90 -3.84
C MET A 1 9.19 -3.00 -3.46
N SER A 2 9.58 -3.96 -2.60
CA SER A 2 8.73 -5.10 -2.24
C SER A 2 7.75 -4.75 -1.11
N VAL A 3 6.63 -5.45 -1.09
CA VAL A 3 5.66 -5.44 0.02
C VAL A 3 5.95 -6.67 0.87
N LYS A 4 6.03 -6.48 2.19
CA LYS A 4 6.28 -7.56 3.15
C LYS A 4 5.14 -7.66 4.16
N THR A 5 4.89 -8.85 4.68
CA THR A 5 4.06 -9.04 5.87
C THR A 5 4.77 -8.46 7.10
N ILE A 6 4.05 -8.31 8.22
CA ILE A 6 4.66 -7.89 9.49
C ILE A 6 5.72 -8.89 10.04
N GLU A 7 5.73 -10.10 9.50
CA GLU A 7 6.72 -11.14 9.79
C GLU A 7 7.94 -11.08 8.85
N GLY A 8 7.97 -10.11 7.94
CA GLY A 8 9.07 -9.86 7.00
C GLY A 8 9.02 -10.71 5.72
N GLN A 9 7.99 -11.53 5.51
CA GLN A 9 7.85 -12.32 4.28
C GLN A 9 7.40 -11.44 3.11
N GLU A 10 8.05 -11.56 1.95
CA GLU A 10 7.61 -10.84 0.75
C GLU A 10 6.25 -11.35 0.28
N CYS A 11 5.32 -10.42 0.08
CA CYS A 11 3.93 -10.70 -0.30
C CYS A 11 3.44 -9.87 -1.49
N GLY A 12 4.31 -9.07 -2.12
CA GLY A 12 3.95 -8.33 -3.32
C GLY A 12 5.02 -7.36 -3.81
N LEU A 13 4.67 -6.62 -4.86
CA LEU A 13 5.52 -5.65 -5.53
C LEU A 13 4.78 -4.33 -5.72
N ILE A 14 5.37 -3.22 -5.25
CA ILE A 14 4.85 -1.87 -5.54
C ILE A 14 5.15 -1.52 -6.99
N THR A 15 4.13 -1.09 -7.73
CA THR A 15 4.24 -0.65 -9.13
C THR A 15 4.33 0.86 -9.23
N SER A 16 3.52 1.58 -8.47
CA SER A 16 3.53 3.05 -8.40
C SER A 16 3.20 3.53 -6.99
N GLY A 17 3.70 4.71 -6.63
CA GLY A 17 3.44 5.32 -5.33
C GLY A 17 3.62 6.83 -5.37
N THR A 18 2.84 7.53 -4.56
CA THR A 18 2.90 8.98 -4.44
C THR A 18 2.42 9.44 -3.06
N PHE A 19 2.69 10.69 -2.72
CA PHE A 19 2.03 11.34 -1.59
C PHE A 19 0.66 11.83 -2.04
N SER A 20 -0.40 11.49 -1.28
CA SER A 20 -1.74 12.03 -1.49
C SER A 20 -1.91 13.33 -0.72
N PRO A 21 -2.05 14.50 -1.39
CA PRO A 21 -2.27 15.77 -0.68
C PRO A 21 -3.61 15.79 0.07
N THR A 22 -4.64 15.13 -0.49
CA THR A 22 -5.98 15.05 0.09
C THR A 22 -6.00 14.23 1.39
N LEU A 23 -5.38 13.05 1.37
CA LEU A 23 -5.32 12.19 2.56
C LEU A 23 -4.16 12.54 3.51
N LYS A 24 -3.22 13.37 3.06
CA LYS A 24 -1.97 13.73 3.75
C LYS A 24 -1.13 12.51 4.15
N VAL A 25 -1.18 11.44 3.36
CA VAL A 25 -0.42 10.20 3.57
C VAL A 25 0.13 9.66 2.25
N GLY A 26 1.13 8.80 2.34
CA GLY A 26 1.61 8.03 1.18
C GLY A 26 0.58 7.00 0.74
N ILE A 27 0.37 6.89 -0.57
CA ILE A 27 -0.46 5.86 -1.21
C ILE A 27 0.36 5.14 -2.29
N ALA A 28 0.02 3.88 -2.54
CA ALA A 28 0.69 3.07 -3.54
C ALA A 28 -0.26 2.06 -4.16
N LEU A 29 0.01 1.71 -5.41
CA LEU A 29 -0.52 0.51 -6.05
C LEU A 29 0.55 -0.58 -6.02
N ALA A 30 0.10 -1.80 -5.75
CA ALA A 30 0.96 -2.96 -5.67
C ALA A 30 0.24 -4.18 -6.25
N LEU A 31 1.01 -5.06 -6.89
CA LEU A 31 0.58 -6.41 -7.20
C LEU A 31 0.83 -7.26 -5.96
N LEU A 32 -0.23 -7.79 -5.34
CA LEU A 32 -0.16 -8.55 -4.10
C LEU A 32 -0.44 -10.03 -4.34
N ASN A 33 0.12 -10.88 -3.48
CA ASN A 33 -0.27 -12.29 -3.38
C ASN A 33 -1.78 -12.36 -3.05
N PRO A 34 -2.57 -13.22 -3.75
CA PRO A 34 -4.01 -13.33 -3.55
C PRO A 34 -4.44 -13.74 -2.14
N LYS A 35 -3.52 -14.28 -1.33
CA LYS A 35 -3.76 -14.60 0.09
C LYS A 35 -3.82 -13.36 0.99
N ILE A 36 -3.38 -12.19 0.51
CA ILE A 36 -3.39 -10.96 1.29
C ILE A 36 -4.77 -10.32 1.22
N GLU A 37 -5.43 -10.25 2.36
CA GLU A 37 -6.79 -9.73 2.46
C GLU A 37 -6.82 -8.20 2.59
N VAL A 38 -7.94 -7.61 2.21
CA VAL A 38 -8.21 -6.19 2.45
C VAL A 38 -8.26 -5.95 3.95
N GLY A 39 -7.58 -4.90 4.40
CA GLY A 39 -7.43 -4.55 5.80
C GLY A 39 -6.11 -5.02 6.42
N THR A 40 -5.39 -5.93 5.76
CA THR A 40 -4.09 -6.42 6.20
C THR A 40 -3.08 -5.27 6.34
N ILE A 41 -2.30 -5.30 7.42
CA ILE A 41 -1.16 -4.42 7.60
C ILE A 41 0.07 -5.07 6.98
N VAL A 42 0.76 -4.30 6.15
CA VAL A 42 1.99 -4.69 5.45
C VAL A 42 3.09 -3.67 5.72
N GLU A 43 4.33 -4.10 5.53
CA GLU A 43 5.52 -3.27 5.64
C GLU A 43 6.14 -3.03 4.26
N ILE A 44 6.55 -1.79 4.02
CA ILE A 44 7.20 -1.36 2.78
C ILE A 44 8.41 -0.49 3.11
N ASP A 45 9.49 -0.65 2.35
CA ASP A 45 10.65 0.23 2.47
C ASP A 45 10.47 1.47 1.58
N VAL A 46 10.29 2.63 2.19
CA VAL A 46 10.25 3.92 1.50
C VAL A 46 11.59 4.64 1.70
N ARG A 47 12.50 4.49 0.73
CA ARG A 47 13.82 5.16 0.70
C ARG A 47 14.68 4.89 1.95
N GLY A 48 14.78 3.63 2.36
CA GLY A 48 15.53 3.17 3.53
C GLY A 48 14.75 3.26 4.84
N ARG A 49 13.44 3.53 4.80
CA ARG A 49 12.58 3.63 5.99
C ARG A 49 11.44 2.65 5.89
N ILE A 50 11.34 1.74 6.86
CA ILE A 50 10.20 0.83 6.96
C ILE A 50 8.97 1.64 7.37
N SER A 51 7.93 1.57 6.54
CA SER A 51 6.63 2.19 6.77
C SER A 51 5.55 1.12 6.75
N ARG A 52 4.56 1.24 7.64
CA ARG A 52 3.38 0.37 7.65
C ARG A 52 2.31 0.95 6.73
N ALA A 53 1.70 0.10 5.93
CA ALA A 53 0.57 0.44 5.08
C ALA A 53 -0.58 -0.53 5.31
N LYS A 54 -1.81 -0.07 5.07
CA LYS A 54 -3.01 -0.91 5.13
C LYS A 54 -3.47 -1.22 3.70
N VAL A 55 -3.71 -2.49 3.41
CA VAL A 55 -4.30 -2.90 2.13
C VAL A 55 -5.76 -2.44 2.08
N VAL A 56 -6.12 -1.66 1.07
CA VAL A 56 -7.48 -1.14 0.89
C VAL A 56 -7.94 -1.36 -0.54
N LYS A 57 -9.26 -1.44 -0.76
CA LYS A 57 -9.82 -1.43 -2.11
C LYS A 57 -9.76 -0.01 -2.68
N PRO A 58 -9.43 0.17 -3.97
CA PRO A 58 -9.60 1.45 -4.64
C PRO A 58 -11.10 1.80 -4.77
N PRO A 59 -11.45 3.10 -4.92
CA PRO A 59 -10.54 4.24 -4.91
C PRO A 59 -10.08 4.64 -3.50
N PHE A 60 -8.93 5.30 -3.38
CA PHE A 60 -8.39 5.77 -2.10
C PHE A 60 -9.17 6.94 -1.49
N VAL A 61 -9.92 7.67 -2.32
CA VAL A 61 -10.78 8.80 -1.94
C VAL A 61 -12.13 8.62 -2.62
N ALA A 62 -13.20 9.17 -2.03
CA ALA A 62 -14.51 9.14 -2.67
C ALA A 62 -14.48 9.87 -4.01
N SER A 63 -15.08 9.26 -5.04
CA SER A 63 -15.28 9.94 -6.33
C SER A 63 -16.41 10.96 -6.18
N ASN A 64 -16.15 12.18 -6.63
CA ASN A 64 -17.15 13.26 -6.65
C ASN A 64 -17.49 13.72 -8.07
N VAL A 65 -17.14 12.90 -9.06
CA VAL A 65 -17.48 13.14 -10.47
C VAL A 65 -18.96 12.81 -10.69
N ARG A 66 -19.70 13.77 -11.25
CA ARG A 66 -21.08 13.62 -11.72
C ARG A 66 -21.11 13.29 -13.20
#